data_AF-A0A1S3IEB1-F1
#
_entry.id   AF-A0A1S3IEB1-F1
#
_cell.length_a   1.000
_cell.length_b   1.000
_cell.length_c   1.000
_cell.angle_alpha   90.00
_cell.angle_beta   90.00
_cell.angle_gamma   90.00
#
_symmetry.space_group_name_H-M   'P 1'
#
loop_
_entity.id
_entity.type
_entity.pdbx_description
1 polymer ?
#
loop_
_entity_poly.entity_id
_entity_poly.type
_entity_poly.pdbx_seq_one_letter_code
_entity_poly.pdbx_strand_id
1 'polypeptide(L)'
;MMYCVKPLLKTINQAFSDHCHMCTVPCNSTQYNVQLSYTTIPNNNIEAAFATKYNLPTGSNYIKDNIVALDIYYEELNLETMEQKKAVEESGLLSDIGGQLGLFMGFSALTFLEFFEYIILKFRRITQRKKRIKPLA
;
A
#
# COMPACT_ATOMS: atom_id res chain seq x y z
N MET A 1 35.13 -16.97 -13.92
CA MET A 1 34.70 -15.88 -12.99
C MET A 1 33.43 -16.18 -12.17
N MET A 2 32.79 -17.36 -12.29
CA MET A 2 31.53 -17.69 -11.56
C MET A 2 31.73 -18.52 -10.28
N TYR A 3 32.93 -19.01 -9.98
CA TYR A 3 33.17 -19.92 -8.84
C TYR A 3 33.09 -19.23 -7.47
N CYS A 4 33.41 -17.93 -7.41
CA CYS A 4 33.35 -17.15 -6.17
C CYS A 4 31.94 -16.58 -5.90
N VAL A 5 31.18 -16.26 -6.96
CA VAL A 5 29.89 -15.57 -6.83
C VAL A 5 28.78 -16.52 -6.35
N LYS A 6 28.72 -17.76 -6.85
CA LYS A 6 27.68 -18.73 -6.47
C LYS A 6 27.58 -18.99 -4.96
N PRO A 7 28.69 -19.30 -4.24
CA PRO A 7 28.60 -19.53 -2.80
C PRO A 7 28.20 -18.26 -2.04
N LEU A 8 28.72 -17.10 -2.45
CA LEU A 8 28.39 -15.81 -1.83
C LEU A 8 26.89 -15.47 -1.95
N LEU A 9 26.32 -15.66 -3.14
CA LEU A 9 24.92 -15.34 -3.44
C LEU A 9 23.97 -16.28 -2.68
N LYS A 10 24.37 -17.55 -2.48
CA LYS A 10 23.64 -18.49 -1.63
C LYS A 10 23.60 -18.02 -0.17
N THR A 11 24.73 -17.58 0.38
CA THR A 11 24.81 -17.03 1.74
C THR A 11 23.95 -15.78 1.90
N ILE A 12 24.00 -14.86 0.92
CA ILE A 12 23.21 -13.62 0.93
C ILE A 12 21.70 -13.92 0.84
N ASN A 13 21.27 -14.85 -0.02
CA ASN A 13 19.85 -15.21 -0.12
C ASN A 13 19.31 -15.90 1.14
N GLN A 14 20.14 -16.70 1.82
CA GLN A 14 19.73 -17.39 3.04
C GLN A 14 19.68 -16.46 4.27
N ALA A 15 20.57 -15.46 4.31
CA ALA A 15 20.68 -14.49 5.42
C ALA A 15 20.41 -13.05 4.94
N PHE A 16 19.43 -12.88 4.04
CA PHE A 16 19.16 -11.59 3.39
C PHE A 16 18.76 -10.52 4.41
N SER A 17 17.99 -10.89 5.42
CA SER A 17 17.58 -9.99 6.51
C SER A 17 18.74 -9.50 7.39
N ASP A 18 19.82 -10.29 7.48
CA ASP A 18 21.00 -9.95 8.30
C ASP A 18 22.01 -9.08 7.54
N HIS A 19 21.93 -9.07 6.20
CA HIS A 19 22.86 -8.34 5.33
C HIS A 19 22.22 -7.11 4.65
N CYS A 20 20.88 -7.06 4.49
CA CYS A 20 20.14 -5.86 4.06
C CYS A 20 19.15 -5.38 5.13
N HIS A 21 19.62 -4.52 6.04
CA HIS A 21 18.75 -3.92 7.07
C HIS A 21 17.88 -2.75 6.56
N MET A 22 18.16 -2.20 5.38
CA MET A 22 17.45 -1.03 4.84
C MET A 22 16.38 -1.38 3.80
N CYS A 23 16.01 -2.64 3.71
CA CYS A 23 15.02 -3.12 2.76
C CYS A 23 13.59 -2.99 3.35
N THR A 24 13.03 -1.77 3.40
CA THR A 24 11.63 -1.54 3.81
C THR A 24 10.65 -1.90 2.69
N VAL A 25 9.44 -2.36 3.04
CA VAL A 25 8.38 -2.60 2.05
C VAL A 25 7.99 -1.28 1.35
N PRO A 26 7.85 -1.26 0.02
CA PRO A 26 7.46 -0.06 -0.71
C PRO A 26 5.99 0.27 -0.47
N CYS A 27 5.66 1.56 -0.42
CA CYS A 27 4.27 2.02 -0.29
C CYS A 27 3.44 1.74 -1.56
N ASN A 28 4.09 1.78 -2.73
CA ASN A 28 3.45 1.55 -4.02
C ASN A 28 4.06 0.30 -4.64
N SER A 29 3.22 -0.69 -4.88
CA SER A 29 3.61 -1.93 -5.57
C SER A 29 2.43 -2.46 -6.38
N THR A 30 2.72 -2.91 -7.59
CA THR A 30 1.76 -3.57 -8.47
C THR A 30 2.06 -5.05 -8.48
N GLN A 31 1.11 -5.86 -8.02
CA GLN A 31 1.23 -7.31 -8.01
C GLN A 31 0.28 -7.90 -9.05
N TYR A 32 0.78 -8.88 -9.81
CA TYR A 32 -0.02 -9.63 -10.78
C TYR A 32 -0.28 -11.02 -10.20
N ASN A 33 -1.54 -11.35 -9.94
CA ASN A 33 -1.91 -12.71 -9.57
C ASN A 33 -1.91 -13.58 -10.83
N VAL A 34 -1.24 -14.73 -10.78
CA VAL A 34 -1.05 -15.59 -11.96
C VAL A 34 -1.81 -16.89 -11.77
N GLN A 35 -2.74 -17.18 -12.67
CA GLN A 35 -3.43 -18.46 -12.76
C GLN A 35 -2.92 -19.24 -13.97
N LEU A 36 -2.45 -20.47 -13.74
CA LEU A 36 -1.82 -21.29 -14.76
C LEU A 36 -2.77 -22.40 -15.22
N SER A 37 -2.94 -22.49 -16.54
CA SER A 37 -3.65 -23.60 -17.19
C SER A 37 -2.73 -24.25 -18.22
N TYR A 38 -2.75 -25.58 -18.30
CA TYR A 38 -1.85 -26.36 -19.14
C TYR A 38 -2.64 -27.32 -20.01
N THR A 39 -2.19 -27.48 -21.25
CA THR A 39 -2.72 -28.49 -22.18
C THR A 39 -1.56 -29.18 -22.88
N THR A 40 -1.75 -30.45 -23.22
CA THR A 40 -0.73 -31.23 -23.93
C THR A 40 -0.74 -30.86 -25.41
N ILE A 41 0.41 -30.43 -25.92
CA ILE A 41 0.67 -30.15 -27.34
C ILE A 41 1.74 -31.14 -27.81
N PRO A 42 1.68 -31.66 -29.05
CA PRO A 42 0.66 -31.52 -30.08
C PRO A 42 -0.41 -32.62 -29.99
N ASN A 43 -1.57 -32.38 -30.61
CA ASN A 43 -2.54 -33.43 -30.85
C ASN A 43 -1.99 -34.39 -31.92
N ASN A 44 -2.27 -35.70 -31.79
CA ASN A 44 -1.82 -36.75 -32.73
C ASN A 44 -2.15 -36.42 -34.20
N ASN A 45 -3.25 -35.70 -34.44
CA ASN A 45 -3.69 -35.32 -35.79
C ASN A 45 -2.94 -34.11 -36.37
N ILE A 46 -2.31 -33.28 -35.54
CA ILE A 46 -1.66 -32.01 -35.94
C ILE A 46 -0.14 -32.14 -35.92
N GLU A 47 0.40 -33.14 -35.21
CA GLU A 47 1.84 -33.39 -35.08
C GLU A 47 2.56 -33.49 -36.43
N ALA A 48 2.01 -34.25 -37.39
CA ALA A 48 2.62 -34.42 -38.70
C ALA A 48 2.63 -33.12 -39.54
N ALA A 49 1.54 -32.36 -39.50
CA ALA A 49 1.44 -31.05 -40.17
C ALA A 49 2.38 -30.01 -39.55
N PHE A 50 2.54 -30.07 -38.22
CA PHE A 50 3.46 -29.21 -37.50
C PHE A 50 4.92 -29.57 -37.79
N ALA A 51 5.26 -30.86 -37.78
CA ALA A 51 6.60 -31.35 -38.07
C ALA A 51 7.04 -30.97 -39.49
N THR A 52 6.16 -31.15 -40.48
CA THR A 52 6.43 -30.78 -41.88
C THR A 52 6.55 -29.27 -42.10
N LYS A 53 5.75 -28.45 -41.40
CA LYS A 53 5.84 -26.99 -41.50
C LYS A 53 7.15 -26.44 -40.96
N TYR A 54 7.68 -27.01 -39.89
CA TYR A 54 8.88 -26.54 -39.20
C TYR A 54 10.13 -27.39 -39.48
N ASN A 55 10.06 -28.34 -40.41
CA ASN A 55 11.14 -29.28 -40.75
C ASN A 55 11.72 -30.01 -39.51
N LEU A 56 10.84 -30.44 -38.60
CA LEU A 56 11.20 -31.15 -37.37
C LEU A 56 11.17 -32.67 -37.58
N PRO A 57 11.96 -33.43 -36.83
CA PRO A 57 11.97 -34.89 -36.94
C PRO A 57 10.64 -35.50 -36.48
N THR A 58 9.94 -36.17 -37.41
CA THR A 58 8.69 -36.89 -37.16
C THR A 58 9.00 -38.26 -36.53
N GLY A 59 8.49 -38.54 -35.32
CA GLY A 59 8.61 -39.85 -34.67
C GLY A 59 9.61 -39.95 -33.51
N SER A 60 10.43 -38.92 -33.28
CA SER A 60 11.06 -38.68 -31.99
C SER A 60 10.14 -37.79 -31.15
N ASN A 61 9.92 -38.09 -29.87
CA ASN A 61 9.18 -37.22 -28.93
C ASN A 61 9.74 -35.78 -28.79
N TYR A 62 10.73 -35.41 -29.62
CA TYR A 62 11.35 -34.11 -29.76
C TYR A 62 10.37 -32.94 -29.70
N ILE A 63 9.22 -33.03 -30.37
CA ILE A 63 8.22 -31.95 -30.37
C ILE A 63 7.62 -31.79 -28.96
N LYS A 64 7.34 -32.88 -28.25
CA LYS A 64 6.80 -32.85 -26.89
C LYS A 64 7.85 -32.39 -25.87
N ASP A 65 9.11 -32.73 -26.08
CA ASP A 65 10.18 -32.48 -25.11
C ASP A 65 10.81 -31.08 -25.25
N ASN A 66 10.73 -30.45 -26.43
CA ASN A 66 11.43 -29.19 -26.72
C ASN A 66 10.51 -28.01 -27.04
N ILE A 67 9.21 -28.23 -27.30
CA ILE A 67 8.30 -27.16 -27.71
C ILE A 67 7.36 -26.78 -26.58
N VAL A 68 7.29 -25.47 -26.30
CA VAL A 68 6.35 -24.87 -25.36
C VAL A 68 5.58 -23.76 -26.08
N ALA A 69 4.26 -23.76 -25.93
CA ALA A 69 3.42 -22.63 -26.29
C ALA A 69 3.04 -21.91 -25.00
N LEU A 70 3.36 -20.63 -24.92
CA LEU A 70 3.05 -19.77 -23.77
C LEU A 70 2.12 -18.67 -24.24
N ASP A 71 0.95 -18.60 -23.64
CA ASP A 71 -0.01 -17.52 -23.84
C ASP A 71 -0.20 -16.76 -22.53
N ILE A 72 -0.02 -15.44 -22.56
CA ILE A 72 -0.10 -14.56 -21.39
C ILE A 72 -1.16 -13.52 -21.68
N TYR A 73 -2.25 -13.58 -20.93
CA TYR A 73 -3.37 -12.67 -21.08
C TYR A 73 -3.96 -12.31 -19.71
N TYR A 74 -4.73 -11.23 -19.67
CA TYR A 74 -5.51 -10.84 -18.49
C TYR A 74 -6.82 -11.63 -18.47
N GLU A 75 -7.13 -12.27 -17.35
CA GLU A 75 -8.38 -13.03 -17.17
C GLU A 75 -9.60 -12.11 -17.27
N GLU A 76 -9.53 -10.95 -16.63
CA GLU A 76 -10.53 -9.89 -16.70
C GLU A 76 -9.84 -8.53 -16.85
N LEU A 77 -10.50 -7.56 -17.50
CA LEU A 77 -10.02 -6.16 -17.58
C LEU A 77 -10.39 -5.38 -16.32
N ASN A 78 -10.21 -6.00 -15.16
CA ASN A 78 -10.42 -5.39 -13.86
C ASN A 78 -9.06 -5.03 -13.23
N LEU A 79 -9.04 -3.96 -12.45
CA LEU A 79 -7.84 -3.52 -11.73
C LEU A 79 -8.21 -3.36 -10.27
N GLU A 80 -7.63 -4.21 -9.42
CA GLU A 80 -7.82 -4.14 -7.97
C GLU A 80 -6.79 -3.21 -7.35
N THR A 81 -7.25 -2.16 -6.67
CA THR A 81 -6.40 -1.24 -5.91
C THR A 81 -6.58 -1.44 -4.42
N MET A 82 -5.49 -1.74 -3.71
CA MET A 82 -5.46 -1.85 -2.25
C MET A 82 -4.71 -0.67 -1.65
N GLU A 83 -5.44 0.26 -1.03
CA GLU A 83 -4.87 1.42 -0.34
C GLU A 83 -4.99 1.27 1.18
N GLN A 84 -3.88 1.45 1.90
CA GLN A 84 -3.89 1.51 3.36
C GLN A 84 -4.16 2.94 3.82
N LYS A 85 -5.31 3.17 4.45
CA LYS A 85 -5.70 4.47 5.01
C LYS A 85 -5.60 4.44 6.54
N LYS A 86 -5.29 5.59 7.12
CA LYS A 86 -5.22 5.75 8.58
C LYS A 86 -6.60 5.49 9.19
N ALA A 87 -6.68 4.63 10.20
CA ALA A 87 -7.96 4.26 10.82
C ALA A 87 -8.67 5.44 11.52
N VAL A 88 -7.90 6.40 12.05
CA VAL A 88 -8.42 7.61 12.69
C VAL A 88 -7.62 8.80 12.22
N GLU A 89 -8.28 9.71 11.50
CA GLU A 89 -7.72 11.01 11.15
C GLU A 89 -7.70 11.94 12.38
N GLU A 90 -6.90 13.00 12.33
CA GLU A 90 -6.84 13.98 13.42
C GLU A 90 -8.22 14.60 13.71
N SER A 91 -9.00 14.82 12.65
CA SER A 91 -10.41 15.22 12.70
C SER A 91 -11.29 14.22 13.45
N GLY A 92 -11.05 12.91 13.28
CA GLY A 92 -11.78 11.84 13.95
C GLY A 92 -11.59 11.88 15.46
N LEU A 93 -10.36 12.13 15.93
CA LEU A 93 -10.08 12.25 17.37
C LEU A 93 -10.84 13.41 18.01
N LEU A 94 -10.86 14.58 17.36
CA LEU A 94 -11.62 15.74 17.84
C LEU A 94 -13.13 15.47 17.82
N SER A 95 -13.61 14.74 16.82
CA SER A 95 -15.03 14.35 16.71
C SER A 95 -15.45 13.43 17.85
N ASP A 96 -14.62 12.45 18.22
CA ASP A 96 -14.93 11.52 19.32
C ASP A 96 -14.96 12.24 20.68
N ILE A 97 -13.98 13.11 20.94
CA ILE A 97 -13.93 13.92 22.17
C ILE A 97 -15.12 14.87 22.22
N GLY A 98 -15.39 15.61 21.15
CA GLY A 98 -16.50 16.55 21.07
C GLY A 98 -17.86 15.86 21.17
N GLY A 99 -18.01 14.68 20.59
CA GLY A 99 -19.23 13.87 20.66
C GLY A 99 -19.54 13.44 22.09
N GLN A 100 -18.55 12.92 22.83
CA GLN A 100 -18.76 12.52 24.23
C GLN A 100 -19.02 13.74 25.14
N LEU A 101 -18.26 14.82 24.98
CA LEU A 101 -18.46 16.05 25.77
C LEU A 101 -19.80 16.72 25.46
N GLY A 102 -20.23 16.73 24.20
CA GLY A 102 -21.53 17.26 23.80
C GLY A 102 -22.69 16.42 24.30
N LEU A 103 -22.56 15.09 24.28
CA LEU A 103 -23.62 14.18 24.72
C LEU A 103 -23.81 14.19 26.25
N PHE A 104 -22.72 14.12 27.02
CA PHE A 104 -22.80 13.96 28.48
C PHE A 104 -22.78 15.28 29.25
N MET A 105 -21.98 16.26 28.81
CA MET A 105 -21.83 17.54 29.51
C MET A 105 -22.66 18.67 28.87
N GLY A 106 -23.26 18.44 27.70
CA GLY A 106 -23.89 19.50 26.91
C GLY A 106 -22.90 20.54 26.39
N PHE A 107 -21.60 20.21 26.38
CA PHE A 107 -20.55 21.11 25.95
C PHE A 107 -20.54 21.22 24.42
N SER A 108 -20.68 22.43 23.89
CA SER A 108 -20.75 22.72 22.47
C SER A 108 -19.74 23.79 22.04
N ALA A 109 -19.61 24.01 20.73
CA ALA A 109 -18.79 25.10 20.20
C ALA A 109 -19.24 26.47 20.73
N LEU A 110 -20.54 26.68 20.96
CA LEU A 110 -21.08 27.93 21.52
C LEU A 110 -20.61 28.15 22.96
N THR A 111 -20.63 27.11 23.81
CA THR A 111 -20.13 27.23 25.19
C THR A 111 -18.63 27.54 25.25
N PHE A 112 -17.85 27.05 24.28
CA PHE A 112 -16.44 27.40 24.18
C PHE A 112 -16.26 28.89 23.82
N LEU A 113 -17.00 29.38 22.81
CA LEU A 113 -16.96 30.80 22.42
C LEU A 113 -17.35 31.73 23.58
N GLU A 114 -18.39 31.39 24.34
CA GLU A 114 -18.81 32.15 25.51
C GLU A 114 -17.70 32.24 26.58
N PHE A 115 -16.99 31.15 26.82
CA PHE A 115 -15.85 31.11 27.74
C PHE A 115 -14.71 32.04 27.27
N PHE A 116 -14.38 32.06 25.97
CA PHE A 116 -13.37 32.99 25.44
C PHE A 116 -13.80 34.44 25.57
N GLU A 117 -15.05 34.76 25.23
CA GLU A 117 -15.57 36.13 25.35
C GLU A 117 -15.50 36.59 26.81
N TYR A 118 -15.93 35.75 27.75
CA TYR A 118 -15.85 36.06 29.18
C TYR A 118 -14.41 36.34 29.63
N ILE A 119 -13.45 35.50 29.22
CA ILE A 119 -12.02 35.71 29.53
C ILE A 119 -11.53 37.03 28.96
N ILE A 120 -11.79 37.31 27.68
CA ILE A 120 -11.36 38.54 27.01
C ILE A 120 -11.93 39.78 27.71
N LEU A 121 -13.23 39.77 28.00
CA LEU A 121 -13.90 40.87 28.71
C LEU A 121 -13.31 41.10 30.10
N LYS A 122 -13.02 40.02 30.84
CA LYS A 122 -12.42 40.10 32.17
C LYS A 122 -10.98 40.61 32.10
N PHE A 123 -10.19 40.14 31.14
CA PHE A 123 -8.83 40.62 30.91
C PHE A 123 -8.81 42.10 30.53
N ARG A 124 -9.74 42.55 29.66
CA ARG A 124 -9.93 43.97 29.32
C ARG A 124 -10.31 44.80 30.55
N ARG A 125 -11.22 44.33 31.41
CA ARG A 125 -11.56 45.04 32.66
C ARG A 125 -10.37 45.13 33.63
N ILE A 126 -9.59 44.06 33.77
CA ILE A 126 -8.40 44.03 34.66
C ILE A 126 -7.32 44.99 34.14
N THR A 127 -7.06 44.99 32.84
CA THR A 127 -6.10 45.92 32.22
C THR A 127 -6.57 47.37 32.27
N GLN A 128 -7.86 47.65 32.09
CA GLN A 128 -8.46 48.98 32.28
C GLN A 128 -8.40 49.46 33.75
N ARG A 129 -8.67 48.57 34.73
CA ARG A 129 -8.49 48.90 36.16
C ARG A 129 -7.03 49.25 36.48
N LYS A 130 -6.07 48.51 35.93
CA LYS A 130 -4.63 48.83 36.08
C LYS A 130 -4.25 50.17 35.44
N LYS A 131 -4.85 50.54 34.30
CA LYS A 131 -4.64 51.87 33.67
C LYS A 131 -5.26 53.01 34.50
N ARG A 132 -6.39 52.80 35.16
CA ARG A 132 -7.07 53.82 35.99
C ARG A 132 -6.42 54.03 37.36
N ILE A 133 -5.67 53.04 37.88
CA ILE A 133 -4.96 53.10 39.17
C ILE A 133 -3.53 53.66 39.04
N LYS A 134 -2.93 53.71 37.83
CA LYS A 134 -1.72 54.50 37.60
C LYS A 134 -2.12 55.98 37.51
N PRO A 135 -1.98 56.78 38.58
CA PRO A 135 -2.39 58.17 38.54
C PRO A 135 -1.35 58.96 37.76
N LEU A 136 -1.83 60.06 37.19
CA LEU A 136 -1.11 61.17 36.61
C LEU A 136 0.21 61.45 37.38
N ALA A 137 1.34 61.31 36.70
CA ALA A 137 2.58 62.00 37.04
C ALA A 137 2.66 63.28 36.21
#